data_AF-A0A133VHU6-F1
#
_entry.id   AF-A0A133VHU6-F1
#
_cell.length_a   1.000
_cell.length_b   1.000
_cell.length_c   1.000
_cell.angle_alpha   90.00
_cell.angle_beta   90.00
_cell.angle_gamma   90.00
#
_symmetry.space_group_name_H-M   'P 1'
#
loop_
_entity.id
_entity.type
_entity.pdbx_description
1 polymer ?
#
loop_
_entity_poly.entity_id
_entity_poly.type
_entity_poly.pdbx_seq_one_letter_code
_entity_poly.pdbx_strand_id
1 'polypeptide(L)'
;MGYDDWDKYEKDHKKIQTKAQNRKRREAGFTRALKEKIKERDDHRCSKCGSSENLEVHHKDGDFRNNDEDNLATVCKSCHEDRHKKESSPKKKPSSKKPLTPREKGSFATCPTCGKRLANEKAVKRHIENWH
;
A
#
# COMPACT_ATOMS: atom_id res chain seq x y z
N MET A 1 14.23 19.34 18.22
CA MET A 1 12.90 19.89 17.91
C MET A 1 12.05 18.72 17.44
N GLY A 2 11.08 18.31 18.27
CA GLY A 2 10.28 17.08 18.09
C GLY A 2 9.14 17.28 17.10
N TYR A 3 8.88 16.24 16.31
CA TYR A 3 7.75 16.17 15.36
C TYR A 3 6.81 15.05 15.82
N ASP A 4 6.30 15.20 17.03
CA ASP A 4 5.23 14.39 17.61
C ASP A 4 3.89 14.95 17.11
N ASP A 5 3.46 14.55 15.91
CA ASP A 5 2.06 14.36 15.49
C ASP A 5 1.99 14.18 13.95
N TRP A 6 2.19 12.94 13.49
CA TRP A 6 2.07 12.57 12.07
C TRP A 6 0.61 12.27 11.65
N ASP A 7 -0.31 12.13 12.60
CA ASP A 7 -1.74 11.85 12.35
C ASP A 7 -2.48 13.08 11.80
N LYS A 8 -2.07 14.30 12.21
CA LYS A 8 -2.57 15.56 11.64
C LYS A 8 -2.03 15.86 10.24
N TYR A 9 -0.81 15.41 9.90
CA TYR A 9 -0.21 15.62 8.57
C TYR A 9 -0.89 14.79 7.46
N GLU A 10 -1.33 13.56 7.77
CA GLU A 10 -2.10 12.74 6.83
C GLU A 10 -3.49 13.34 6.49
N LYS A 11 -4.08 14.13 7.40
CA LYS A 11 -5.33 14.84 7.16
C LYS A 11 -5.15 16.06 6.25
N ASP A 12 -4.02 16.79 6.35
CA ASP A 12 -3.77 18.01 5.55
C ASP A 12 -3.30 17.74 4.10
N HIS A 13 -2.68 16.59 3.82
CA HIS A 13 -2.14 16.29 2.48
C HIS A 13 -3.02 15.39 1.61
N LYS A 14 -4.19 14.97 2.09
CA LYS A 14 -5.20 14.29 1.27
C LYS A 14 -5.97 15.33 0.45
N LYS A 15 -5.38 15.77 -0.69
CA LYS A 15 -6.13 16.57 -1.67
C LYS A 15 -7.31 15.74 -2.18
N ILE A 16 -8.51 16.01 -1.67
CA ILE A 16 -9.76 15.52 -2.25
C ILE A 16 -9.83 16.11 -3.66
N GLN A 17 -9.44 15.32 -4.67
CA GLN A 17 -9.45 15.76 -6.06
C GLN A 17 -10.89 16.06 -6.45
N THR A 18 -11.18 17.32 -6.81
CA THR A 18 -12.54 17.70 -7.21
C THR A 18 -12.92 17.00 -8.51
N LYS A 19 -14.22 16.77 -8.74
CA LYS A 19 -14.72 16.17 -10.00
C LYS A 19 -14.20 16.92 -11.25
N ALA A 20 -14.05 18.24 -11.16
CA ALA A 20 -13.50 19.08 -12.24
C ALA A 20 -11.98 18.86 -12.46
N GLN A 21 -11.21 18.72 -11.38
CA GLN A 21 -9.77 18.41 -11.48
C GLN A 21 -9.53 17.01 -12.07
N ASN A 22 -10.36 16.02 -11.70
CA ASN A 22 -10.31 14.68 -12.26
C ASN A 22 -10.67 14.65 -13.76
N ARG A 23 -11.64 15.47 -14.19
CA ARG A 23 -12.00 15.60 -15.61
C ARG A 23 -10.82 16.15 -16.43
N LYS A 24 -10.20 17.24 -15.98
CA LYS A 24 -9.04 17.85 -16.66
C LYS A 24 -7.83 16.92 -16.76
N ARG A 25 -7.60 16.05 -15.76
CA ARG A 25 -6.55 15.01 -15.82
C ARG A 25 -6.81 13.96 -16.90
N ARG A 26 -8.07 13.58 -17.14
CA ARG A 26 -8.44 12.62 -18.20
C ARG A 26 -8.29 13.23 -19.59
N GLU A 27 -8.60 14.52 -19.73
CA GLU A 27 -8.48 15.28 -20.98
C GLU A 27 -7.02 15.57 -21.35
N ALA A 28 -6.07 15.50 -20.41
CA ALA A 28 -4.66 15.79 -20.65
C ALA A 28 -3.93 14.76 -21.53
N GLY A 29 -4.55 13.62 -21.87
CA GLY A 29 -3.92 12.62 -22.75
C GLY A 29 -3.00 11.63 -22.04
N PHE A 30 -2.99 11.60 -20.71
CA PHE A 30 -2.28 10.59 -19.91
C PHE A 30 -3.03 9.24 -19.90
N THR A 31 -3.11 8.63 -21.09
CA THR A 31 -3.85 7.40 -21.35
C THR A 31 -3.08 6.16 -20.92
N ARG A 32 -3.78 5.01 -20.83
CA ARG A 32 -3.11 3.73 -20.57
C ARG A 32 -2.12 3.37 -21.68
N ALA A 33 -2.45 3.64 -22.94
CA ALA A 33 -1.58 3.37 -24.08
C ALA A 33 -0.25 4.14 -23.98
N LEU A 34 -0.30 5.43 -23.60
CA LEU A 34 0.92 6.22 -23.38
C LEU A 34 1.77 5.61 -22.27
N LYS A 35 1.15 5.17 -21.16
CA LYS A 35 1.90 4.54 -20.06
C LYS A 35 2.59 3.25 -20.47
N GLU A 36 1.92 2.41 -21.25
CA GLU A 36 2.52 1.17 -21.74
C GLU A 36 3.67 1.47 -22.70
N LYS A 37 3.51 2.42 -23.63
CA LYS A 37 4.58 2.85 -24.55
C LYS A 37 5.84 3.30 -23.79
N ILE A 38 5.68 4.08 -22.71
CA ILE A 38 6.79 4.55 -21.87
C ILE A 38 7.44 3.39 -21.11
N LYS A 39 6.67 2.41 -20.64
CA LYS A 39 7.22 1.21 -20.01
C LYS A 39 7.96 0.33 -21.01
N GLU A 40 7.45 0.16 -22.21
CA GLU A 40 8.09 -0.59 -23.29
C GLU A 40 9.44 0.06 -23.67
N ARG A 41 9.48 1.39 -23.81
CA ARG A 41 10.72 2.15 -24.00
C ARG A 41 11.73 1.89 -22.89
N ASP A 42 11.27 1.84 -21.65
CA ASP A 42 12.12 1.64 -20.46
C ASP A 42 12.32 0.14 -20.14
N ASP A 43 12.10 -0.78 -21.09
CA ASP A 43 12.27 -2.24 -20.96
C ASP A 43 11.50 -2.87 -19.77
N HIS A 44 10.39 -2.26 -19.37
CA HIS A 44 9.66 -2.61 -18.15
C HIS A 44 10.58 -2.64 -16.93
N ARG A 45 11.44 -1.63 -16.82
CA ARG A 45 12.35 -1.46 -15.69
C ARG A 45 12.27 -0.07 -15.12
N CYS A 46 12.45 0.01 -13.81
CA CYS A 46 12.58 1.26 -13.11
C CYS A 46 13.86 1.97 -13.56
N SER A 47 13.73 3.16 -14.14
CA SER A 47 14.86 4.02 -14.55
C SER A 47 15.83 4.37 -13.41
N LYS A 48 15.40 4.26 -12.14
CA LYS A 48 16.25 4.53 -10.97
C LYS A 48 16.97 3.32 -10.40
N CYS A 49 16.33 2.15 -10.34
CA CYS A 49 16.86 0.99 -9.62
C CYS A 49 16.87 -0.30 -10.44
N GLY A 50 16.34 -0.30 -11.66
CA GLY A 50 16.28 -1.46 -12.54
C GLY A 50 15.23 -2.53 -12.17
N SER A 51 14.46 -2.34 -11.09
CA SER A 51 13.39 -3.27 -10.70
C SER A 51 12.33 -3.37 -11.79
N SER A 52 11.78 -4.56 -12.02
CA SER A 52 10.67 -4.83 -12.94
C SER A 52 9.32 -4.95 -12.22
N GLU A 53 9.28 -4.76 -10.90
CA GLU A 53 8.09 -4.94 -10.09
C GLU A 53 7.37 -3.62 -9.78
N ASN A 54 6.03 -3.64 -9.81
CA ASN A 54 5.16 -2.51 -9.44
C ASN A 54 5.56 -1.19 -10.13
N LEU A 55 5.61 -1.20 -11.46
CA LEU A 55 6.04 -0.07 -12.28
C LEU A 55 4.92 0.93 -12.56
N GLU A 56 5.24 2.19 -12.36
CA GLU A 56 4.36 3.34 -12.57
C GLU A 56 5.08 4.39 -13.42
N VAL A 57 4.31 5.15 -14.20
CA VAL A 57 4.83 6.25 -15.01
C VAL A 57 4.66 7.55 -14.23
N HIS A 58 5.76 8.26 -14.05
CA HIS A 58 5.85 9.49 -13.26
C HIS A 58 6.31 10.66 -14.12
N HIS A 59 5.67 11.82 -13.93
CA HIS A 59 6.06 13.11 -14.50
C HIS A 59 7.27 13.67 -13.75
N LYS A 60 8.39 13.89 -14.44
CA LYS A 60 9.64 14.38 -13.83
C LYS A 60 9.50 15.81 -13.27
N ASP A 61 8.71 16.65 -13.95
CA ASP A 61 8.42 18.05 -13.58
C ASP A 61 7.26 18.21 -12.58
N GLY A 62 6.46 17.16 -12.37
CA GLY A 62 5.25 17.19 -11.55
C GLY A 62 4.04 17.87 -12.20
N ASP A 63 4.13 18.29 -13.46
CA ASP A 63 3.00 18.84 -14.22
C ASP A 63 2.26 17.72 -14.96
N PHE A 64 1.02 17.46 -14.54
CA PHE A 64 0.17 16.44 -15.13
C PHE A 64 -0.30 16.74 -16.56
N ARG A 65 -0.09 17.97 -17.05
CA ARG A 65 -0.46 18.41 -18.40
C ARG A 65 0.65 18.16 -19.40
N ASN A 66 1.90 18.03 -18.94
CA ASN A 66 3.06 17.80 -19.78
C ASN A 66 3.28 16.30 -20.00
N ASN A 67 2.69 15.76 -21.06
CA ASN A 67 2.74 14.34 -21.39
C ASN A 67 3.82 13.99 -22.44
N ASP A 68 4.83 14.85 -22.60
CA ASP A 68 5.98 14.56 -23.44
C ASP A 68 6.71 13.32 -22.94
N GLU A 69 7.10 12.44 -23.87
CA GLU A 69 7.72 11.15 -23.53
C GLU A 69 9.00 11.35 -22.72
N ASP A 70 9.76 12.41 -22.98
CA ASP A 70 10.97 12.78 -22.24
C ASP A 70 10.70 13.25 -20.81
N ASN A 71 9.53 13.84 -20.55
CA ASN A 71 9.09 14.24 -19.22
C ASN A 71 8.54 13.04 -18.41
N LEU A 72 8.23 11.93 -19.06
CA LEU A 72 7.73 10.71 -18.44
C LEU A 72 8.87 9.72 -18.15
N ALA A 73 8.84 9.11 -16.96
CA ALA A 73 9.78 8.07 -16.58
C ALA A 73 9.07 6.89 -15.92
N THR A 74 9.47 5.67 -16.27
CA THR A 74 9.07 4.46 -15.56
C THR A 74 9.84 4.36 -14.25
N VAL A 75 9.13 4.30 -13.13
CA VAL A 75 9.69 4.13 -11.78
C VAL A 75 8.89 3.07 -11.04
N CYS A 76 9.57 2.24 -10.23
CA CYS A 76 8.86 1.32 -9.35
C CYS A 76 8.25 2.08 -8.17
N LYS A 77 7.17 1.54 -7.60
CA LYS A 77 6.46 2.13 -6.45
C LYS A 77 7.39 2.50 -5.30
N SER A 78 8.37 1.64 -4.97
CA SER A 78 9.36 1.93 -3.92
C SER A 78 10.21 3.16 -4.25
N CYS A 79 10.67 3.32 -5.49
CA CYS A 79 11.41 4.51 -5.91
C CYS A 79 10.52 5.75 -6.05
N HIS A 80 9.25 5.57 -6.38
CA HIS A 80 8.26 6.65 -6.40
C HIS A 80 8.04 7.19 -4.98
N GLU A 81 7.89 6.31 -3.98
CA GLU A 81 7.77 6.67 -2.57
C GLU A 81 9.07 7.22 -1.98
N ASP A 82 10.23 6.71 -2.40
CA ASP A 82 11.56 7.14 -1.94
C ASP A 82 11.93 8.56 -2.42
N ARG A 83 11.38 9.02 -3.56
CA ARG A 83 11.54 10.43 -4.01
C ARG A 83 10.92 11.45 -3.05
N HIS A 84 10.11 11.01 -2.09
CA HIS A 84 9.57 11.83 -1.01
C HIS A 84 10.35 11.73 0.32
N LYS A 85 11.45 10.95 0.34
CA LYS A 85 12.31 10.73 1.51
C LYS A 85 13.75 11.17 1.24
N LYS A 86 14.00 12.47 1.31
CA LYS A 86 15.32 13.00 1.69
C LYS A 86 15.05 13.74 3.00
N GLU A 87 15.48 13.32 4.18
CA GLU A 87 16.78 12.82 4.61
C GLU A 87 16.61 11.90 5.84
N SER A 88 17.64 11.10 6.14
CA SER A 88 17.81 10.18 7.30
C SER A 88 17.19 8.78 7.18
N SER A 89 17.93 7.84 6.58
CA SER A 89 18.33 6.57 7.24
C SER A 89 18.86 5.54 6.21
N PRO A 90 19.85 4.70 6.57
CA PRO A 90 20.48 3.75 5.66
C PRO A 90 19.53 2.61 5.25
N LYS A 91 19.72 2.21 4.00
CA LYS A 91 19.00 1.21 3.18
C LYS A 91 18.36 0.06 3.98
N LYS A 92 17.02 -0.03 3.97
CA LYS A 92 16.35 -1.30 4.30
C LYS A 92 16.32 -2.18 3.05
N LYS A 93 16.90 -3.38 3.19
CA LYS A 93 16.96 -4.48 2.22
C LYS A 93 15.55 -4.77 1.65
N PRO A 94 15.44 -5.36 0.43
CA PRO A 94 14.15 -5.79 -0.10
C PRO A 94 13.45 -6.68 0.92
N SER A 95 12.15 -6.43 1.07
CA SER A 95 11.23 -7.11 1.95
C SER A 95 11.26 -8.61 1.70
N SER A 96 12.14 -9.31 2.42
CA SER A 96 11.96 -10.70 2.80
C SER A 96 10.54 -10.79 3.35
N LYS A 97 9.67 -11.54 2.68
CA LYS A 97 8.34 -11.87 3.16
C LYS A 97 8.49 -12.22 4.64
N LYS A 98 7.89 -11.44 5.55
CA LYS A 98 7.82 -11.86 6.96
C LYS A 98 7.18 -13.25 6.93
N PRO A 99 7.75 -14.27 7.59
CA PRO A 99 7.02 -15.49 7.83
C PRO A 99 5.71 -15.06 8.51
N LEU A 100 4.59 -15.48 7.94
CA LEU A 100 3.31 -15.40 8.64
C LEU A 100 3.58 -16.03 10.01
N THR A 101 3.53 -15.22 11.06
CA THR A 101 3.60 -15.75 12.42
C THR A 101 2.55 -16.86 12.51
N PRO A 102 2.81 -18.00 13.17
CA PRO A 102 1.75 -18.94 13.45
C PRO A 102 0.69 -18.16 14.22
N ARG A 103 -0.43 -17.87 13.55
CA ARG A 103 -1.63 -17.34 14.17
C ARG A 103 -1.93 -18.29 15.31
N GLU A 104 -1.70 -17.84 16.54
CA GLU A 104 -1.94 -18.62 17.74
C GLU A 104 -3.36 -19.15 17.61
N LYS A 105 -3.50 -20.47 17.46
CA LYS A 105 -4.79 -21.12 17.31
C LYS A 105 -5.48 -20.88 18.64
N GLY A 106 -6.44 -19.94 18.66
CA GLY A 106 -7.26 -19.68 19.85
C GLY A 106 -7.72 -21.02 20.42
N SER A 107 -7.36 -21.31 21.66
CA SER A 107 -7.66 -22.57 22.34
C SER A 107 -9.17 -22.64 22.56
N PHE A 108 -9.86 -23.47 21.78
CA PHE A 108 -11.28 -23.75 22.00
C PHE A 108 -11.41 -24.77 23.12
N ALA A 109 -12.38 -24.57 24.01
CA ALA A 109 -12.73 -25.50 25.08
C ALA A 109 -14.01 -26.26 24.72
N THR A 110 -14.13 -27.51 25.15
CA THR A 110 -15.31 -28.35 24.88
C THR A 110 -16.14 -28.56 26.14
N CYS A 111 -17.46 -28.51 26.01
CA CYS A 111 -18.38 -28.83 27.11
C CYS A 111 -18.31 -30.33 27.46
N PRO A 112 -18.11 -30.72 28.72
CA PRO A 112 -18.00 -32.13 29.11
C PRO A 112 -19.34 -32.89 29.06
N THR A 113 -20.48 -32.20 29.13
CA THR A 113 -21.81 -32.82 29.14
C THR A 113 -22.38 -33.06 27.74
N CYS A 114 -22.11 -32.18 26.78
CA CYS A 114 -22.68 -32.27 25.43
C CYS A 114 -21.66 -32.21 24.28
N GLY A 115 -20.37 -32.04 24.58
CA GLY A 115 -19.30 -32.01 23.56
C GLY A 115 -19.23 -30.70 22.74
N LYS A 116 -20.07 -29.70 23.02
CA LYS A 116 -20.09 -28.44 22.26
C LYS A 116 -18.77 -27.68 22.38
N ARG A 117 -18.20 -27.30 21.23
CA ARG A 117 -16.94 -26.53 21.14
C ARG A 117 -17.21 -25.04 21.32
N LEU A 118 -16.54 -24.43 22.27
CA LEU A 118 -16.75 -23.06 22.76
C LEU A 118 -15.44 -22.29 22.77
N ALA A 119 -15.54 -20.96 22.72
CA ALA A 119 -14.39 -20.08 22.50
C ALA A 119 -13.36 -20.09 23.65
N ASN A 120 -13.79 -20.38 24.89
CA ASN A 120 -12.96 -20.43 26.09
C ASN A 120 -13.71 -21.11 27.26
N GLU A 121 -13.04 -21.35 28.39
CA GLU A 121 -13.63 -21.99 29.57
C GLU A 121 -14.78 -21.19 30.21
N LYS A 122 -14.73 -19.84 30.17
CA LYS A 122 -15.85 -19.01 30.68
C LYS A 122 -17.13 -19.26 29.86
N ALA A 123 -17.00 -19.43 28.55
CA ALA A 123 -18.11 -19.78 27.69
C ALA A 123 -18.63 -21.21 27.99
N VAL A 124 -17.76 -22.15 28.37
CA VAL A 124 -18.16 -23.49 28.82
C VAL A 124 -19.00 -23.41 30.10
N LYS A 125 -18.53 -22.70 31.13
CA LYS A 125 -19.28 -22.55 32.40
C LYS A 125 -20.67 -21.97 32.17
N ARG A 126 -20.76 -20.86 31.43
CA ARG A 126 -22.04 -20.24 31.09
C ARG A 126 -22.94 -21.15 30.26
N HIS A 127 -22.36 -21.98 29.38
CA HIS A 127 -23.14 -22.92 28.60
C HIS A 127 -23.73 -24.03 29.47
N ILE A 128 -22.97 -24.56 30.43
CA ILE A 128 -23.46 -25.54 31.41
C ILE A 128 -24.62 -24.91 32.19
N GLU A 129 -24.38 -23.78 32.90
CA GLU A 129 -25.39 -23.13 33.74
C GLU A 129 -26.73 -22.84 33.06
N ASN A 130 -26.73 -22.57 31.75
CA ASN A 130 -27.95 -22.21 31.02
C ASN A 130 -28.63 -23.39 30.31
N TRP A 131 -27.94 -24.53 30.12
CA TRP A 131 -28.43 -25.63 29.26
C TRP A 131 -28.25 -27.03 29.87
N HIS A 132 -27.61 -27.17 31.04
CA HIS A 132 -27.36 -28.42 31.77
C HIS A 132 -27.47 -28.22 33.28
#